data_AF-E0TH41-F1
#
_entry.id   AF-E0TH41-F1
#
_cell.length_a   1.000
_cell.length_b   1.000
_cell.length_c   1.000
_cell.angle_alpha   90.00
_cell.angle_beta   90.00
_cell.angle_gamma   90.00
#
_symmetry.space_group_name_H-M   'P 1'
#
loop_
_entity.id
_entity.type
_entity.pdbx_description
1 polymer ?
#
loop_
_entity_poly.entity_id
_entity_poly.type
_entity_poly.pdbx_seq_one_letter_code
_entity_poly.pdbx_strand_id
1 'polypeptide(L)'
;MPLGAYIRRKVFDGQGLKKKRARARSRRPIKDEQKLAQVLAMLGQSRIANNLNQLAKMANLGTLPVLPDTERDIRRACVDVALMRRELLRALGHRTDVEPS
;
A
#
# COMPACT_ATOMS: atom_id res chain seq x y z
N MET A 1 -6.80 19.21 -41.76
CA MET A 1 -6.69 19.41 -40.29
C MET A 1 -7.33 20.74 -39.94
N PRO A 2 -8.20 20.83 -38.92
CA PRO A 2 -8.69 22.13 -38.43
C PRO A 2 -7.53 23.00 -37.94
N LEU A 3 -7.56 24.30 -38.22
CA LEU A 3 -6.47 25.24 -37.93
C LEU A 3 -6.03 25.20 -36.45
N GLY A 4 -7.00 25.13 -35.52
CA GLY A 4 -6.72 25.02 -34.09
C GLY A 4 -6.01 23.74 -33.66
N ALA A 5 -6.08 22.65 -34.44
CA ALA A 5 -5.31 21.43 -34.19
C ALA A 5 -3.86 21.56 -34.69
N TYR A 6 -3.65 22.25 -35.82
CA TYR A 6 -2.33 22.51 -36.38
C TYR A 6 -1.50 23.45 -35.49
N ILE A 7 -2.12 24.53 -34.98
CA ILE A 7 -1.46 25.48 -34.06
C ILE A 7 -1.02 24.78 -32.78
N ARG A 8 -1.91 24.02 -32.13
CA ARG A 8 -1.57 23.24 -30.93
C ARG A 8 -0.43 22.25 -31.19
N ARG A 9 -0.44 21.60 -32.35
CA ARG A 9 0.64 20.70 -32.74
C ARG A 9 1.97 21.46 -32.83
N LYS A 10 2.06 22.53 -33.61
CA LYS A 10 3.30 23.31 -33.75
C LYS A 10 3.81 23.95 -32.46
N VAL A 11 2.92 24.45 -31.60
CA VAL A 11 3.29 25.09 -30.32
C VAL A 11 3.77 24.07 -29.28
N PHE A 12 3.18 22.87 -29.27
CA PHE A 12 3.43 21.86 -28.24
C PHE A 12 4.18 20.60 -28.76
N ASP A 13 4.59 20.57 -30.02
CA ASP A 13 5.35 19.45 -30.64
C ASP A 13 6.73 19.25 -30.01
N GLY A 14 7.28 20.26 -29.34
CA GLY A 14 8.48 20.14 -28.50
C GLY A 14 8.20 19.82 -27.02
N GLN A 15 6.95 20.01 -26.55
CA GLN A 15 6.61 19.93 -25.12
C GLN A 15 5.22 19.29 -24.90
N GLY A 16 5.19 17.96 -24.81
CA GLY A 16 4.32 17.30 -23.83
C GLY A 16 2.96 16.74 -24.27
N LEU A 17 2.48 16.92 -25.51
CA LEU A 17 1.14 16.41 -25.89
C LEU A 17 1.05 14.90 -26.16
N LYS A 18 2.18 14.17 -26.25
CA LYS A 18 2.16 12.70 -26.43
C LYS A 18 1.88 11.91 -25.14
N LYS A 19 1.92 12.52 -23.95
CA LYS A 19 1.85 11.79 -22.67
C LYS A 19 0.43 11.49 -22.14
N LYS A 20 -0.62 12.21 -22.57
CA LYS A 20 -1.96 12.04 -21.96
C LYS A 20 -2.74 10.83 -22.48
N ARG A 21 -2.63 10.45 -23.77
CA ARG A 21 -3.36 9.28 -24.32
C ARG A 21 -2.71 7.94 -23.98
N ALA A 22 -1.40 7.89 -23.76
CA ALA A 22 -0.69 6.66 -23.38
C ALA A 22 -0.96 6.24 -21.91
N ARG A 23 -1.16 7.20 -21.00
CA ARG A 23 -1.40 6.93 -19.57
C ARG A 23 -2.73 6.21 -19.28
N ALA A 24 -3.74 6.37 -20.13
CA ALA A 24 -5.05 5.74 -19.94
C ALA A 24 -5.11 4.29 -20.45
N ARG A 25 -4.33 3.94 -21.49
CA ARG A 25 -4.30 2.57 -22.05
C ARG A 25 -3.31 1.64 -21.35
N SER A 26 -2.33 2.17 -20.61
CA SER A 26 -1.29 1.38 -19.94
C SER A 26 -1.62 0.94 -18.50
N ARG A 27 -2.76 1.36 -17.94
CA ARG A 27 -3.19 1.04 -16.56
C ARG A 27 -4.14 -0.13 -16.46
N ARG A 28 -4.01 -1.14 -17.34
CA ARG A 28 -4.61 -2.44 -17.02
C ARG A 28 -3.68 -3.08 -15.99
N PRO A 29 -4.11 -3.23 -14.73
CA PRO A 29 -3.27 -3.88 -13.74
C PRO A 29 -2.88 -5.25 -14.28
N ILE A 30 -1.59 -5.53 -14.28
CA ILE A 30 -1.08 -6.87 -14.64
C ILE A 30 -1.69 -7.82 -13.59
N LYS A 31 -2.01 -9.07 -13.95
CA LYS A 31 -2.68 -10.03 -13.02
C LYS A 31 -2.03 -10.08 -11.63
N ASP A 32 -0.72 -9.85 -11.54
CA ASP A 32 0.03 -9.82 -10.29
C ASP A 32 -0.32 -8.59 -9.43
N GLU A 33 -0.56 -7.43 -10.02
CA GLU A 33 -0.99 -6.21 -9.31
C GLU A 33 -2.40 -6.38 -8.70
N GLN A 34 -3.29 -7.10 -9.38
CA GLN A 34 -4.62 -7.42 -8.83
C GLN A 34 -4.53 -8.36 -7.61
N LYS A 35 -3.70 -9.40 -7.70
CA LYS A 35 -3.48 -10.33 -6.58
C LYS A 35 -2.83 -9.64 -5.40
N LEU A 36 -1.83 -8.78 -5.63
CA LEU A 36 -1.19 -7.99 -4.58
C LEU A 36 -2.16 -7.02 -3.89
N ALA A 37 -3.02 -6.35 -4.68
CA ALA A 37 -4.07 -5.49 -4.14
C ALA A 37 -5.09 -6.27 -3.31
N GLN A 38 -5.45 -7.49 -3.74
CA GLN A 38 -6.33 -8.38 -2.98
C GLN A 38 -5.71 -8.81 -1.65
N VAL A 39 -4.43 -9.19 -1.64
CA VAL A 39 -3.70 -9.53 -0.41
C VAL A 39 -3.64 -8.33 0.54
N LEU A 40 -3.36 -7.12 0.02
CA LEU A 40 -3.36 -5.90 0.82
C LEU A 40 -4.75 -5.60 1.41
N ALA A 41 -5.82 -5.82 0.63
CA ALA A 41 -7.19 -5.64 1.10
C ALA A 41 -7.56 -6.65 2.21
N MET A 42 -7.20 -7.93 2.05
CA MET A 42 -7.38 -8.95 3.09
C MET A 42 -6.60 -8.62 4.36
N LEU A 43 -5.37 -8.11 4.23
CA LEU A 43 -4.59 -7.64 5.36
C LEU A 43 -5.28 -6.48 6.08
N GLY A 44 -5.85 -5.52 5.35
CA GLY A 44 -6.67 -4.45 5.94
C GLY A 44 -7.93 -4.95 6.66
N GLN A 45 -8.52 -6.05 6.19
CA GLN A 45 -9.70 -6.68 6.79
C GLN A 45 -9.41 -7.62 7.97
N SER A 46 -8.15 -8.02 8.18
CA SER A 46 -7.71 -9.02 9.17
C SER A 46 -7.97 -8.66 10.65
N ARG A 47 -8.60 -7.51 10.93
CA ARG A 47 -8.95 -7.03 12.27
C ARG A 47 -7.78 -6.97 13.26
N ILE A 48 -6.53 -6.90 12.77
CA ILE A 48 -5.31 -6.87 13.60
C ILE A 48 -5.36 -5.80 14.69
N ALA A 49 -5.84 -4.59 14.37
CA ALA A 49 -5.99 -3.52 15.36
C ALA A 49 -6.96 -3.89 16.51
N ASN A 50 -8.05 -4.57 16.19
CA ASN A 50 -9.03 -5.01 17.19
C ASN A 50 -8.45 -6.13 18.07
N ASN A 51 -7.74 -7.09 17.46
CA ASN A 51 -7.08 -8.17 18.19
C ASN A 51 -5.97 -7.63 19.11
N LEU A 52 -5.17 -6.65 18.66
CA LEU A 52 -4.17 -5.97 19.50
C LEU A 52 -4.83 -5.24 20.67
N ASN A 53 -5.97 -4.60 20.45
CA ASN A 53 -6.71 -3.94 21.52
C ASN A 53 -7.27 -4.96 22.56
N GLN A 54 -7.71 -6.13 22.11
CA GLN A 54 -8.12 -7.21 23.00
C GLN A 54 -6.95 -7.75 23.82
N LEU A 55 -5.79 -7.97 23.20
CA LEU A 55 -4.57 -8.38 23.90
C LEU A 55 -4.14 -7.33 24.94
N ALA A 56 -4.14 -6.04 24.58
CA ALA A 56 -3.84 -4.96 25.51
C ALA A 56 -4.82 -4.92 26.69
N LYS A 57 -6.12 -5.10 26.42
CA LYS A 57 -7.14 -5.17 27.46
C LYS A 57 -6.92 -6.35 28.40
N MET A 58 -6.64 -7.55 27.86
CA MET A 58 -6.37 -8.73 28.68
C MET A 58 -5.07 -8.60 29.49
N ALA A 59 -4.03 -7.97 28.93
CA ALA A 59 -2.80 -7.65 29.65
C ALA A 59 -3.06 -6.68 30.81
N ASN A 60 -3.80 -5.60 30.57
CA ASN A 60 -4.16 -4.61 31.60
C ASN A 60 -5.02 -5.22 32.72
N LEU A 61 -5.90 -6.18 32.38
CA LEU A 61 -6.73 -6.92 33.34
C LEU A 61 -5.95 -8.02 34.08
N GLY A 62 -4.68 -8.27 33.71
CA GLY A 62 -3.86 -9.34 34.27
C GLY A 62 -4.31 -10.76 33.86
N THR A 63 -5.22 -10.89 32.91
CA THR A 63 -5.76 -12.18 32.45
C THR A 63 -4.98 -12.79 31.29
N LEU A 64 -4.13 -12.00 30.64
CA LEU A 64 -3.11 -12.50 29.71
C LEU A 64 -1.79 -12.67 30.46
N PRO A 65 -1.27 -13.90 30.65
CA PRO A 65 0.08 -14.09 31.14
C PRO A 65 1.09 -13.63 30.08
N VAL A 66 1.48 -12.35 30.17
CA VAL A 66 2.51 -11.76 29.30
C VAL A 66 3.87 -12.15 29.86
N LEU A 67 4.33 -13.37 29.53
CA LEU A 67 5.71 -13.77 29.76
C LEU A 67 6.63 -13.01 28.79
N PRO A 68 7.92 -12.82 29.14
CA PRO A 68 8.89 -12.13 28.27
C PRO A 68 8.96 -12.69 26.85
N ASP A 69 8.82 -14.02 26.69
CA ASP A 69 8.80 -14.67 25.39
C ASP A 69 7.53 -14.32 24.58
N THR A 70 6.36 -14.34 25.24
CA THR A 70 5.08 -13.94 24.63
C THR A 70 5.12 -12.49 24.14
N GLU A 71 5.67 -11.58 24.95
CA GLU A 71 5.83 -10.18 24.57
C GLU A 71 6.74 -10.03 23.34
N ARG A 72 7.87 -10.73 23.34
CA ARG A 72 8.82 -10.72 22.21
C ARG A 72 8.17 -11.24 20.93
N ASP A 73 7.40 -12.31 21.00
CA ASP A 73 6.75 -12.93 19.85
C ASP A 73 5.63 -12.03 19.30
N ILE A 74 4.86 -11.36 20.15
CA ILE A 74 3.87 -10.34 19.73
C ILE A 74 4.58 -9.17 19.02
N ARG A 75 5.65 -8.64 19.59
CA ARG A 75 6.41 -7.53 18.97
C ARG A 75 6.98 -7.94 17.61
N ARG A 76 7.54 -9.15 17.48
CA ARG A 76 8.03 -9.71 16.21
C ARG A 76 6.90 -9.80 15.18
N ALA A 77 5.76 -10.38 15.54
CA ALA A 77 4.62 -10.49 14.65
C ALA A 77 4.12 -9.11 14.15
N CYS A 78 4.11 -8.09 15.02
CA CYS A 78 3.78 -6.72 14.63
C CYS A 78 4.74 -6.16 13.58
N VAL A 79 6.06 -6.38 13.77
CA VAL A 79 7.09 -5.96 12.82
C VAL A 79 6.93 -6.68 11.48
N ASP A 80 6.72 -7.99 11.49
CA ASP A 80 6.55 -8.79 10.28
C ASP A 80 5.33 -8.34 9.47
N VAL A 81 4.20 -8.06 10.14
CA VAL A 81 2.99 -7.51 9.50
C VAL A 81 3.26 -6.12 8.89
N ALA A 82 3.98 -5.25 9.59
CA ALA A 82 4.32 -3.92 9.08
C ALA A 82 5.23 -4.02 7.84
N LEU A 83 6.20 -4.93 7.86
CA LEU A 83 7.07 -5.23 6.72
C LEU A 83 6.26 -5.76 5.54
N MET A 84 5.41 -6.78 5.75
CA MET A 84 4.53 -7.32 4.69
C MET A 84 3.68 -6.21 4.07
N ARG A 85 3.06 -5.34 4.88
CA ARG A 85 2.27 -4.21 4.40
C ARG A 85 3.11 -3.24 3.56
N ARG A 86 4.32 -2.90 4.01
CA ARG A 86 5.22 -1.99 3.29
C ARG A 86 5.63 -2.56 1.94
N GLU A 87 6.02 -3.82 1.91
CA GLU A 87 6.43 -4.51 0.69
C GLU A 87 5.27 -4.63 -0.32
N LEU A 88 4.05 -4.92 0.15
CA LEU A 88 2.85 -4.92 -0.69
C LEU A 88 2.55 -3.54 -1.27
N LEU A 89 2.62 -2.48 -0.46
CA LEU A 89 2.42 -1.11 -0.93
C LEU A 89 3.48 -0.68 -1.96
N ARG A 90 4.75 -1.05 -1.73
CA ARG A 90 5.85 -0.80 -2.68
C ARG A 90 5.63 -1.53 -4.00
N ALA A 91 5.22 -2.79 -3.95
CA ALA A 91 4.93 -3.60 -5.14
C ALA A 91 3.77 -3.05 -5.98
N LEU A 92 2.80 -2.38 -5.34
CA LEU A 92 1.68 -1.68 -6.00
C LEU A 92 2.04 -0.25 -6.47
N GLY A 93 3.29 0.19 -6.31
CA GLY A 93 3.74 1.51 -6.74
C GLY A 93 3.30 2.66 -5.83
N HIS A 94 2.86 2.37 -4.59
CA HIS A 94 2.61 3.41 -3.60
C HIS A 94 3.93 3.84 -2.95
N ARG A 95 4.05 5.16 -2.75
CA ARG A 95 5.14 5.77 -1.99
C ARG A 95 4.95 5.46 -0.49
N THR A 96 5.81 4.62 0.06
CA THR A 96 5.81 4.26 1.49
C THR A 96 6.78 5.16 2.24
N ASP A 97 6.51 6.45 2.25
CA ASP A 97 7.35 7.47 2.90
C ASP A 97 6.89 7.59 4.36
N VAL A 98 7.09 6.53 5.15
CA VAL A 98 7.02 6.61 6.61
C VAL A 98 8.20 5.80 7.12
N GLU A 99 9.32 6.49 7.39
CA GLU A 99 10.39 5.93 8.20
C GLU A 99 9.87 5.75 9.64
N PRO A 100 10.17 4.62 10.29
CA PRO A 100 9.88 4.47 11.71
C PRO A 100 10.81 5.40 12.51
N SER A 101 10.21 6.32 13.27
CA SER A 101 10.87 7.10 14.34
C SER A 101 11.11 6.23 15.58
#